data_AF-A0A921BEV2-F1
#
_entry.id   AF-A0A921BEV2-F1
#
_cell.length_a   1.000
_cell.length_b   1.000
_cell.length_c   1.000
_cell.angle_alpha   90.00
_cell.angle_beta   90.00
_cell.angle_gamma   90.00
#
_symmetry.space_group_name_H-M   'P 1'
#
loop_
_entity.id
_entity.type
_entity.pdbx_description
1 polymer ?
#
loop_
_entity_poly.entity_id
_entity_poly.type
_entity_poly.pdbx_seq_one_letter_code
_entity_poly.pdbx_strand_id
1 'polypeptide(L)'
;MANACADQIFTTLAQRAYRRPVTEADLEILRPFYEEGRSEAGFERGIQRGLERILVSPEFLFRIERDPADLDGGPYTVRDLELASRLSFFLWSSIPDDELLDVAVSGQLSVPSVLRGQVERMMADPRARALVNNFAEQWLYLRDVTEKEPDPGFFPGFDENLRQAFQNETELFIDSVLREDGQVTELLSADYTFLNERLAKHYGIPHVYGSHFRRVSLDGTERRGLLGQGGILTLTSYATRTSPVLRGKWILENLLSSPPPPPPPDIPSLAETTDEGEALSMRAAMEKHRSIRVCKLSFSDGPTRVCA
;
A
#
# COMPACT_ATOMS: atom_id res chain seq x y z
N MET A 1 30.03 22.85 -29.71
CA MET A 1 29.49 23.24 -28.38
C MET A 1 28.07 22.77 -28.17
N ALA A 2 27.07 23.18 -28.98
CA ALA A 2 25.67 22.76 -28.79
C ALA A 2 25.45 21.23 -28.74
N ASN A 3 26.10 20.45 -29.61
CA ASN A 3 25.93 18.98 -29.61
C ASN A 3 26.52 18.33 -28.33
N ALA A 4 27.65 18.83 -27.83
CA ALA A 4 28.23 18.33 -26.58
C ALA A 4 27.34 18.64 -25.37
N CYS A 5 26.70 19.82 -25.34
CA CYS A 5 25.71 20.14 -24.31
C CYS A 5 24.48 19.22 -24.40
N ALA A 6 23.98 18.93 -25.61
CA ALA A 6 22.86 18.03 -25.81
C ALA A 6 23.18 16.61 -25.32
N ASP A 7 24.37 16.10 -25.64
CA ASP A 7 24.83 14.78 -25.18
C ASP A 7 24.90 14.70 -23.67
N GLN A 8 25.39 15.74 -23.00
CA GLN A 8 25.45 15.79 -21.54
C GLN A 8 24.05 15.76 -20.93
N ILE A 9 23.09 16.50 -21.51
CA ILE A 9 21.69 16.49 -21.07
C ILE A 9 21.08 15.10 -21.26
N PHE A 10 21.23 14.51 -22.45
CA PHE A 10 20.69 13.18 -22.73
C PHE A 10 21.33 12.09 -21.90
N THR A 11 22.64 12.16 -21.65
CA THR A 11 23.33 11.22 -20.74
C THR A 11 22.70 11.28 -19.35
N THR A 12 22.51 12.49 -18.81
CA THR A 12 21.93 12.68 -17.47
C THR A 12 20.49 12.15 -17.39
N LEU A 13 19.67 12.49 -18.39
CA LEU A 13 18.25 12.10 -18.41
C LEU A 13 18.08 10.60 -18.68
N ALA A 14 18.80 10.05 -19.66
CA ALA A 14 18.72 8.64 -20.02
C ALA A 14 19.30 7.74 -18.92
N GLN A 15 20.35 8.16 -18.21
CA GLN A 15 20.90 7.39 -17.09
C GLN A 15 19.84 7.13 -16.02
N ARG A 16 19.08 8.17 -15.66
CA ARG A 16 17.98 8.07 -14.69
C ARG A 16 16.77 7.34 -15.27
N ALA A 17 16.40 7.64 -16.51
CA ALA A 17 15.23 7.04 -17.17
C ALA A 17 15.39 5.54 -17.39
N TYR A 18 16.57 5.10 -17.84
CA TYR A 18 16.89 3.70 -18.13
C TYR A 18 17.50 2.98 -16.93
N ARG A 19 17.82 3.71 -15.85
CA ARG A 19 18.30 3.18 -14.56
C ARG A 19 19.60 2.38 -14.71
N ARG A 20 20.47 2.82 -15.62
CA ARG A 20 21.76 2.20 -15.94
C ARG A 20 22.70 3.21 -16.59
N PRO A 21 24.00 2.92 -16.68
CA PRO A 21 24.92 3.70 -17.49
C PRO A 21 24.43 3.82 -18.93
N VAL A 22 24.54 5.03 -19.48
CA VAL A 22 24.22 5.33 -20.88
C VAL A 22 25.39 4.90 -21.75
N THR A 23 25.09 4.20 -22.83
CA THR A 23 26.07 3.75 -23.84
C THR A 23 26.09 4.71 -25.03
N GLU A 24 27.14 4.68 -25.85
CA GLU A 24 27.15 5.47 -27.08
C GLU A 24 25.98 5.09 -28.02
N ALA A 25 25.61 3.80 -28.05
CA ALA A 25 24.45 3.35 -28.82
C ALA A 25 23.14 4.00 -28.36
N ASP A 26 22.99 4.27 -27.05
CA ASP A 26 21.83 5.01 -26.54
C ASP A 26 21.84 6.45 -27.06
N LEU A 27 23.00 7.11 -27.11
CA LEU A 27 23.13 8.47 -27.63
C LEU A 27 22.94 8.53 -29.15
N GLU A 28 23.48 7.58 -29.90
CA GLU A 28 23.29 7.45 -31.36
C GLU A 28 21.80 7.35 -31.74
N ILE A 29 20.97 6.73 -30.89
CA ILE A 29 19.51 6.69 -31.08
C ILE A 29 18.88 8.06 -30.85
N LEU A 30 19.39 8.88 -29.93
CA LEU A 30 18.79 10.16 -29.53
C LEU A 30 19.22 11.34 -30.41
N ARG A 31 20.46 11.32 -30.92
CA ARG A 31 21.03 12.39 -31.75
C ARG A 31 20.17 12.76 -32.97
N PRO A 32 19.62 11.81 -33.76
CA PRO A 32 18.79 12.16 -34.92
C PRO A 32 17.53 12.94 -34.54
N PHE A 33 16.85 12.56 -33.44
CA PHE A 33 15.67 13.27 -32.96
C PHE A 33 16.02 14.69 -32.49
N TYR A 34 17.18 14.84 -31.84
CA TYR A 34 17.69 16.15 -31.49
C TYR A 34 18.00 17.01 -32.71
N GLU A 35 18.65 16.47 -33.72
CA GLU A 35 19.00 17.20 -34.95
C GLU A 35 17.74 17.64 -35.71
N GLU A 36 16.75 16.75 -35.85
CA GLU A 36 15.45 17.07 -36.43
C GLU A 36 14.77 18.22 -35.67
N GLY A 37 14.55 18.07 -34.37
CA GLY A 37 13.92 19.12 -33.56
C GLY A 37 14.71 20.43 -33.55
N ARG A 38 16.04 20.35 -33.57
CA ARG A 38 16.89 21.53 -33.64
C ARG A 38 16.76 22.26 -34.97
N SER A 39 16.68 21.54 -36.07
CA SER A 39 16.44 22.14 -37.39
C SER A 39 15.06 22.77 -37.50
N GLU A 40 14.05 22.22 -36.80
CA GLU A 40 12.69 22.78 -36.75
C GLU A 40 12.64 24.12 -36.01
N ALA A 41 13.15 24.18 -34.77
CA ALA A 41 12.93 25.34 -33.91
C ALA A 41 14.02 25.59 -32.86
N GLY A 42 15.26 25.17 -33.12
CA GLY A 42 16.41 25.47 -32.26
C GLY A 42 16.65 24.46 -31.12
N PHE A 43 17.61 24.78 -30.26
CA PHE A 43 18.21 23.83 -29.31
C PHE A 43 17.18 23.15 -28.41
N GLU A 44 16.27 23.92 -27.84
CA GLU A 44 15.24 23.50 -26.89
C GLU A 44 14.28 22.50 -27.54
N ARG A 45 13.89 22.74 -28.80
CA ARG A 45 13.06 21.81 -29.57
C ARG A 45 13.78 20.50 -29.83
N GLY A 46 15.09 20.55 -30.11
CA GLY A 46 15.93 19.34 -30.21
C GLY A 46 15.95 18.54 -28.91
N ILE A 47 16.15 19.20 -27.76
CA ILE A 47 16.13 18.53 -26.45
C ILE A 47 14.75 17.92 -26.18
N GLN A 48 13.66 18.63 -26.49
CA GLN A 48 12.31 18.12 -26.35
C GLN A 48 12.11 16.82 -27.15
N ARG A 49 12.50 16.77 -28.43
CA ARG A 49 12.36 15.57 -29.27
C ARG A 49 13.16 14.39 -28.73
N GLY A 50 14.39 14.62 -28.27
CA GLY A 50 15.20 13.58 -27.63
C GLY A 50 14.58 13.08 -26.32
N LEU A 51 14.02 13.97 -25.50
CA LEU A 51 13.30 13.59 -24.28
C LEU A 51 12.04 12.79 -24.59
N GLU A 52 11.24 13.20 -25.57
CA GLU A 52 10.10 12.41 -26.07
C GLU A 52 10.53 10.99 -26.44
N ARG A 53 11.67 10.84 -27.13
CA ARG A 53 12.23 9.53 -27.49
C ARG A 53 12.65 8.69 -26.27
N ILE A 54 13.21 9.30 -25.23
CA ILE A 54 13.53 8.64 -23.96
C ILE A 54 12.25 8.11 -23.30
N LEU A 55 11.21 8.95 -23.21
CA LEU A 55 9.95 8.64 -22.50
C LEU A 55 9.09 7.58 -23.19
N VAL A 56 9.30 7.31 -24.49
CA VAL A 56 8.63 6.22 -25.21
C VAL A 56 9.53 4.99 -25.39
N SER A 57 10.73 4.99 -24.83
CA SER A 57 11.67 3.88 -24.93
C SER A 57 11.21 2.67 -24.10
N PRO A 58 11.33 1.43 -24.60
CA PRO A 58 11.10 0.24 -23.77
C PRO A 58 11.93 0.21 -22.49
N GLU A 59 13.17 0.71 -22.54
CA GLU A 59 14.07 0.81 -21.38
C GLU A 59 13.54 1.76 -20.29
N PHE A 60 12.69 2.74 -20.65
CA PHE A 60 12.00 3.60 -19.70
C PHE A 60 10.70 2.96 -19.21
N LEU A 61 9.85 2.54 -20.16
CA LEU A 61 8.49 2.03 -19.91
C LEU A 61 8.47 0.72 -19.12
N PHE A 62 9.49 -0.12 -19.27
CA PHE A 62 9.59 -1.41 -18.61
C PHE A 62 10.81 -1.46 -17.68
N ARG A 63 10.68 -2.20 -16.58
CA ARG A 63 11.81 -2.64 -15.74
C ARG A 63 12.25 -4.00 -16.27
N ILE A 64 13.14 -3.99 -17.25
CA ILE A 64 13.59 -5.20 -17.95
C ILE A 64 14.65 -5.89 -17.09
N GLU A 65 14.38 -7.13 -16.73
CA GLU A 65 15.34 -8.04 -16.11
C GLU A 65 15.62 -9.15 -17.11
N ARG A 66 16.90 -9.42 -17.38
CA ARG A 66 17.28 -10.39 -18.41
C ARG A 66 17.88 -11.60 -17.74
N ASP A 67 17.29 -12.75 -18.00
CA ASP A 67 17.83 -14.03 -17.55
C ASP A 67 19.26 -14.21 -18.09
N PRO A 68 20.19 -14.76 -17.28
CA PRO A 68 21.50 -15.16 -17.75
C PRO A 68 21.36 -16.13 -18.94
N ALA A 69 22.21 -15.97 -19.97
CA ALA A 69 22.12 -16.76 -21.19
C ALA A 69 22.39 -18.27 -20.96
N ASP A 70 23.03 -18.60 -19.84
CA ASP A 70 23.43 -19.93 -19.39
C ASP A 70 22.50 -20.50 -18.29
N LEU A 71 21.31 -19.93 -18.10
CA LEU A 71 20.38 -20.36 -17.06
C LEU A 71 19.60 -21.63 -17.46
N ASP A 72 19.85 -22.75 -16.78
CA ASP A 72 19.11 -24.02 -16.94
C ASP A 72 17.78 -24.06 -16.15
N GLY A 73 17.07 -22.92 -16.04
CA GLY A 73 15.74 -22.84 -15.40
C GLY A 73 15.72 -22.83 -13.85
N GLY A 74 16.88 -22.66 -13.21
CA GLY A 74 17.00 -22.51 -11.75
C GLY A 74 16.93 -21.05 -11.27
N PRO A 75 16.84 -20.81 -9.95
CA PRO A 75 16.94 -19.46 -9.39
C PRO A 75 18.35 -18.88 -9.64
N TYR A 76 18.43 -17.59 -9.92
CA TYR A 76 19.68 -16.85 -10.08
C TYR A 76 19.71 -15.58 -9.24
N THR A 77 20.93 -15.10 -9.00
CA THR A 77 21.14 -13.82 -8.30
C THR A 77 20.97 -12.68 -9.31
N VAL A 78 20.08 -11.74 -8.99
CA VAL A 78 19.90 -10.54 -9.81
C VAL A 78 21.13 -9.66 -9.79
N ARG A 79 21.37 -8.93 -10.88
CA ARG A 79 22.50 -8.00 -10.99
C ARG A 79 22.24 -6.76 -10.15
N ASP A 80 23.30 -6.07 -9.74
CA ASP A 80 23.20 -4.89 -8.87
C ASP A 80 22.31 -3.77 -9.46
N LEU A 81 22.33 -3.55 -10.78
CA LEU A 81 21.42 -2.58 -11.43
C LEU A 81 19.94 -3.00 -11.33
N GLU A 82 19.65 -4.30 -11.47
CA GLU A 82 18.31 -4.86 -11.31
C GLU A 82 17.88 -4.76 -9.84
N LEU A 83 18.79 -5.05 -8.91
CA LEU A 83 18.58 -4.92 -7.47
C LEU A 83 18.26 -3.46 -7.08
N ALA A 84 19.02 -2.48 -7.59
CA ALA A 84 18.75 -1.05 -7.36
C ALA A 84 17.35 -0.64 -7.82
N SER A 85 16.97 -1.07 -9.03
CA SER A 85 15.64 -0.81 -9.59
C SER A 85 14.54 -1.50 -8.74
N ARG A 86 14.74 -2.75 -8.32
CA ARG A 86 13.79 -3.45 -7.44
C ARG A 86 13.62 -2.71 -6.11
N LEU A 87 14.73 -2.33 -5.46
CA LEU A 87 14.71 -1.62 -4.17
C LEU A 87 14.02 -0.26 -4.28
N SER A 88 14.35 0.54 -5.30
CA SER A 88 13.78 1.89 -5.46
C SER A 88 12.28 1.84 -5.68
N PHE A 89 11.79 0.92 -6.50
CA PHE A 89 10.35 0.82 -6.74
C PHE A 89 9.62 0.13 -5.58
N PHE A 90 10.27 -0.77 -4.86
CA PHE A 90 9.69 -1.37 -3.67
C PHE A 90 9.53 -0.33 -2.54
N LEU A 91 10.59 0.42 -2.22
CA LEU A 91 10.59 1.36 -1.09
C LEU A 91 10.01 2.73 -1.44
N TRP A 92 10.34 3.27 -2.62
CA TRP A 92 9.98 4.64 -3.02
C TRP A 92 8.92 4.70 -4.11
N SER A 93 8.56 3.58 -4.74
CA SER A 93 7.71 3.55 -5.94
C SER A 93 8.18 4.55 -7.00
N SER A 94 9.51 4.68 -7.12
CA SER A 94 10.18 5.63 -7.99
C SER A 94 11.50 5.05 -8.49
N ILE A 95 12.17 5.76 -9.39
CA ILE A 95 13.49 5.40 -9.90
C ILE A 95 14.56 5.47 -8.79
N PRO A 96 15.66 4.70 -8.90
CA PRO A 96 16.82 4.86 -8.01
C PRO A 96 17.35 6.29 -8.11
N ASP A 97 17.84 6.82 -7.00
CA ASP A 97 18.61 8.06 -7.03
C ASP A 97 20.05 7.79 -7.47
N ASP A 98 20.80 8.87 -7.72
CA ASP A 98 22.15 8.78 -8.26
C ASP A 98 23.07 7.96 -7.33
N GLU A 99 22.94 8.11 -6.00
CA GLU A 99 23.74 7.33 -5.03
C GLU A 99 23.49 5.82 -5.15
N LEU A 100 22.21 5.39 -5.16
CA LEU A 100 21.87 3.97 -5.27
C LEU A 100 22.33 3.41 -6.62
N LEU A 101 22.19 4.20 -7.69
CA LEU A 101 22.61 3.80 -9.03
C LEU A 101 24.13 3.68 -9.12
N ASP A 102 24.90 4.62 -8.57
CA ASP A 102 26.36 4.60 -8.59
C ASP A 102 26.93 3.40 -7.83
N VAL A 103 26.37 3.11 -6.65
CA VAL A 103 26.74 1.91 -5.87
C VAL A 103 26.44 0.64 -6.66
N ALA A 104 25.31 0.58 -7.35
CA ALA A 104 24.96 -0.56 -8.20
C ALA A 104 25.88 -0.70 -9.43
N VAL A 105 26.25 0.41 -10.07
CA VAL A 105 27.21 0.43 -11.19
C VAL A 105 28.58 -0.07 -10.75
N SER A 106 29.00 0.24 -9.52
CA SER A 106 30.26 -0.23 -8.96
C SER A 106 30.28 -1.73 -8.60
N GLY A 107 29.13 -2.42 -8.67
CA GLY A 107 29.01 -3.83 -8.32
C GLY A 107 29.14 -4.10 -6.81
N GLN A 108 28.84 -3.10 -5.97
CA GLN A 108 28.96 -3.19 -4.51
C GLN A 108 27.60 -3.29 -3.80
N LEU A 109 26.48 -3.07 -4.50
CA LEU A 109 25.15 -3.03 -3.87
C LEU A 109 24.77 -4.39 -3.27
N SER A 110 25.21 -5.49 -3.87
CA SER A 110 24.96 -6.85 -3.34
C SER A 110 25.78 -7.19 -2.09
N VAL A 111 26.75 -6.37 -1.69
CA VAL A 111 27.50 -6.56 -0.44
C VAL A 111 26.56 -6.32 0.75
N PRO A 112 26.38 -7.27 1.69
CA PRO A 112 25.33 -7.18 2.72
C PRO A 112 25.35 -5.92 3.57
N SER A 113 26.54 -5.41 3.93
CA SER A 113 26.67 -4.17 4.71
C SER A 113 26.31 -2.93 3.90
N VAL A 114 26.64 -2.92 2.61
CA VAL A 114 26.31 -1.82 1.68
C VAL A 114 24.82 -1.81 1.40
N LEU A 115 24.24 -2.98 1.10
CA LEU A 115 22.80 -3.15 0.91
C LEU A 115 22.02 -2.64 2.11
N ARG A 116 22.40 -3.06 3.32
CA ARG A 116 21.75 -2.61 4.56
C ARG A 116 21.81 -1.09 4.71
N GLY A 117 22.99 -0.49 4.50
CA GLY A 117 23.15 0.96 4.59
C GLY A 117 22.28 1.72 3.58
N GLN A 118 22.17 1.21 2.35
CA GLN A 118 21.29 1.80 1.34
C GLN A 118 19.81 1.66 1.72
N VAL A 119 19.37 0.50 2.23
CA VAL A 119 18.00 0.31 2.68
C VAL A 119 17.65 1.26 3.84
N GLU A 120 18.51 1.38 4.85
CA GLU A 120 18.31 2.28 5.99
C GLU A 120 18.21 3.75 5.53
N ARG A 121 19.13 4.18 4.65
CA ARG A 121 19.10 5.51 4.04
C ARG A 121 17.79 5.74 3.27
N MET A 122 17.37 4.77 2.48
CA MET A 122 16.15 4.88 1.68
C MET A 122 14.90 4.92 2.55
N MET A 123 14.84 4.16 3.64
CA MET A 123 13.74 4.18 4.60
C MET A 123 13.64 5.52 5.35
N ALA A 124 14.77 6.19 5.59
CA ALA A 124 14.80 7.52 6.20
C ALA A 124 14.26 8.63 5.25
N ASP A 125 14.33 8.43 3.93
CA ASP A 125 13.84 9.39 2.94
C ASP A 125 12.31 9.56 2.99
N PRO A 126 11.76 10.77 2.80
CA PRO A 126 10.32 10.99 2.73
C PRO A 126 9.61 10.14 1.68
N ARG A 127 10.28 9.78 0.58
CA ARG A 127 9.74 8.90 -0.47
C ARG A 127 9.37 7.51 0.04
N ALA A 128 9.96 7.02 1.14
CA ALA A 128 9.61 5.74 1.74
C ALA A 128 8.15 5.64 2.20
N ARG A 129 7.46 6.78 2.38
CA ARG A 129 6.01 6.78 2.62
C ARG A 129 5.23 6.12 1.48
N ALA A 130 5.78 6.06 0.27
CA ALA A 130 5.18 5.32 -0.84
C ALA A 130 4.98 3.83 -0.52
N LEU A 131 5.84 3.22 0.30
CA LEU A 131 5.64 1.85 0.76
C LEU A 131 4.32 1.72 1.52
N VAL A 132 4.02 2.64 2.44
CA VAL A 132 2.76 2.66 3.18
C VAL A 132 1.58 2.87 2.23
N ASN A 133 1.62 3.92 1.42
CA ASN A 133 0.49 4.29 0.56
C ASN A 133 0.20 3.25 -0.52
N ASN A 134 1.20 2.51 -1.00
CA ASN A 134 0.98 1.50 -2.03
C ASN A 134 0.73 0.11 -1.43
N PHE A 135 1.58 -0.34 -0.51
CA PHE A 135 1.48 -1.69 0.04
C PHE A 135 0.35 -1.78 1.06
N ALA A 136 0.29 -0.88 2.06
CA ALA A 136 -0.69 -1.01 3.14
C ALA A 136 -2.11 -0.73 2.67
N GLU A 137 -2.31 0.26 1.79
CA GLU A 137 -3.63 0.53 1.22
C GLU A 137 -4.18 -0.66 0.42
N GLN A 138 -3.32 -1.36 -0.33
CA GLN A 138 -3.71 -2.54 -1.08
C GLN A 138 -3.92 -3.76 -0.17
N TRP A 139 -2.98 -4.01 0.75
CA TRP A 139 -3.03 -5.13 1.68
C TRP A 139 -4.27 -5.07 2.59
N LEU A 140 -4.60 -3.89 3.10
CA LEU A 140 -5.69 -3.71 4.06
C LEU A 140 -6.99 -3.21 3.41
N TYR A 141 -7.02 -3.07 2.08
CA TYR A 141 -8.14 -2.50 1.32
C TYR A 141 -8.58 -1.11 1.85
N LEU A 142 -7.62 -0.25 2.21
CA LEU A 142 -7.95 1.08 2.75
C LEU A 142 -8.64 1.98 1.72
N ARG A 143 -8.37 1.76 0.43
CA ARG A 143 -9.04 2.49 -0.66
C ARG A 143 -10.55 2.24 -0.64
N ASP A 144 -10.96 1.01 -0.34
CA ASP A 144 -12.37 0.62 -0.28
C ASP A 144 -13.11 1.29 0.89
N VAL A 145 -12.40 1.74 1.93
CA VAL A 145 -13.00 2.55 3.01
C VAL A 145 -13.62 3.81 2.42
N THR A 146 -13.05 4.36 1.34
CA THR A 146 -13.59 5.56 0.70
C THR A 146 -14.91 5.30 -0.02
N GLU A 147 -15.12 4.07 -0.49
CA GLU A 147 -16.31 3.63 -1.21
C GLU A 147 -17.44 3.14 -0.28
N LYS A 148 -17.16 2.97 1.02
CA LYS A 148 -18.19 2.55 1.98
C LYS A 148 -19.22 3.65 2.19
N GLU A 149 -20.50 3.35 2.06
CA GLU A 149 -21.59 4.29 2.34
C GLU A 149 -22.43 3.79 3.52
N PRO A 150 -22.03 4.08 4.78
CA PRO A 150 -22.92 3.89 5.93
C PRO A 150 -24.20 4.69 5.74
N ASP A 151 -25.34 4.06 6.04
CA ASP A 151 -26.65 4.67 5.90
C ASP A 151 -26.77 5.87 6.86
N PRO A 152 -27.02 7.10 6.36
CA PRO A 152 -27.08 8.30 7.21
C PRO A 152 -28.22 8.27 8.23
N GLY A 153 -29.27 7.49 8.00
CA GLY A 153 -30.38 7.30 8.95
C GLY A 153 -29.94 6.51 10.19
N PHE A 154 -29.00 5.59 10.04
CA PHE A 154 -28.42 4.82 11.16
C PHE A 154 -27.14 5.46 11.71
N PHE A 155 -26.33 6.10 10.87
CA PHE A 155 -25.02 6.65 11.21
C PHE A 155 -24.88 8.13 10.82
N PRO A 156 -25.68 9.04 11.38
CA PRO A 156 -25.72 10.45 10.98
C PRO A 156 -24.40 11.21 11.25
N GLY A 157 -23.55 10.68 12.12
CA GLY A 157 -22.23 11.25 12.42
C GLY A 157 -21.09 10.77 11.51
N PHE A 158 -21.39 9.96 10.49
CA PHE A 158 -20.40 9.51 9.51
C PHE A 158 -20.37 10.51 8.33
N ASP A 159 -19.27 11.25 8.21
CA ASP A 159 -19.05 12.25 7.17
C ASP A 159 -17.73 12.00 6.43
N GLU A 160 -17.49 12.75 5.36
CA GLU A 160 -16.26 12.61 4.55
C GLU A 160 -14.99 12.93 5.37
N ASN A 161 -15.06 13.87 6.31
CA ASN A 161 -13.92 14.19 7.17
C ASN A 161 -13.55 13.02 8.09
N LEU A 162 -14.53 12.27 8.60
CA LEU A 162 -14.30 11.07 9.41
C LEU A 162 -13.71 9.95 8.56
N ARG A 163 -14.22 9.75 7.34
CA ARG A 163 -13.71 8.76 6.40
C ARG A 163 -12.23 9.01 6.08
N GLN A 164 -11.88 10.24 5.69
CA GLN A 164 -10.48 10.63 5.46
C GLN A 164 -9.64 10.48 6.73
N ALA A 165 -10.22 10.75 7.90
CA ALA A 165 -9.49 10.57 9.15
C ALA A 165 -9.20 9.11 9.48
N PHE A 166 -10.09 8.17 9.14
CA PHE A 166 -9.84 6.74 9.28
C PHE A 166 -8.71 6.25 8.38
N GLN A 167 -8.67 6.72 7.13
CA GLN A 167 -7.57 6.37 6.22
C GLN A 167 -6.23 6.88 6.77
N ASN A 168 -6.17 8.17 7.11
CA ASN A 168 -4.95 8.79 7.65
C ASN A 168 -4.47 8.17 8.97
N GLU A 169 -5.40 7.73 9.84
CA GLU A 169 -5.06 7.00 11.06
C GLU A 169 -4.23 5.75 10.73
N THR A 170 -4.73 4.91 9.84
CA THR A 170 -4.09 3.64 9.48
C THR A 170 -2.76 3.87 8.78
N GLU A 171 -2.70 4.83 7.85
CA GLU A 171 -1.46 5.17 7.14
C GLU A 171 -0.38 5.66 8.10
N LEU A 172 -0.68 6.60 8.99
CA LEU A 172 0.29 7.11 9.98
C LEU A 172 0.70 6.03 10.98
N PHE A 173 -0.24 5.16 11.38
CA PHE A 173 0.07 4.04 12.26
C PHE A 173 1.08 3.08 11.63
N ILE A 174 0.86 2.67 10.38
CA ILE A 174 1.78 1.76 9.68
C ILE A 174 3.11 2.43 9.36
N ASP A 175 3.08 3.70 8.94
CA ASP A 175 4.30 4.52 8.74
C ASP A 175 5.14 4.57 10.02
N SER A 176 4.50 4.72 11.19
CA SER A 176 5.21 4.71 12.48
C SER A 176 5.86 3.38 12.77
N VAL A 177 5.15 2.25 12.62
CA VAL A 177 5.70 0.91 12.88
C VAL A 177 6.87 0.62 11.94
N LEU A 178 6.76 0.98 10.66
CA LEU A 178 7.81 0.76 9.68
C LEU A 178 9.04 1.65 9.90
N ARG A 179 8.85 2.94 10.18
CA ARG A 179 9.96 3.91 10.33
C ARG A 179 10.67 3.79 11.67
N GLU A 180 9.96 3.36 12.72
CA GLU A 180 10.51 3.19 14.06
C GLU A 180 11.11 1.79 14.28
N ASP A 181 11.17 0.94 13.23
CA ASP A 181 11.58 -0.47 13.33
C ASP A 181 10.78 -1.22 14.42
N GLY A 182 9.48 -0.94 14.47
CA GLY A 182 8.54 -1.50 15.43
C GLY A 182 8.29 -2.99 15.16
N GLN A 183 7.92 -3.72 16.22
CA GLN A 183 7.62 -5.13 16.06
C GLN A 183 6.35 -5.31 15.22
N VAL A 184 6.34 -6.26 14.29
CA VAL A 184 5.16 -6.54 13.45
C VAL A 184 3.91 -6.87 14.29
N THR A 185 4.08 -7.41 15.50
CA THR A 185 2.98 -7.70 16.44
C THR A 185 2.31 -6.44 16.97
N GLU A 186 2.95 -5.27 16.90
CA GLU A 186 2.34 -3.99 17.26
C GLU A 186 1.15 -3.68 16.35
N LEU A 187 1.16 -4.14 15.10
CA LEU A 187 0.01 -4.01 14.20
C LEU A 187 -1.28 -4.61 14.78
N LEU A 188 -1.18 -5.53 15.75
CA LEU A 188 -2.34 -6.14 16.43
C LEU A 188 -2.51 -5.66 17.87
N SER A 189 -1.42 -5.27 18.53
CA SER A 189 -1.38 -5.09 19.99
C SER A 189 -1.07 -3.67 20.47
N ALA A 190 -0.71 -2.76 19.55
CA ALA A 190 -0.35 -1.39 19.91
C ALA A 190 -1.44 -0.73 20.77
N ASP A 191 -0.99 -0.12 21.86
CA ASP A 191 -1.77 0.68 22.81
C ASP A 191 -1.76 2.16 22.46
N TYR A 192 -1.47 2.49 21.19
CA TYR A 192 -1.49 3.85 20.68
C TYR A 192 -2.06 3.89 19.26
N THR A 193 -2.50 5.06 18.83
CA THR A 193 -2.88 5.32 17.43
C THR A 193 -2.62 6.79 17.08
N PHE A 194 -2.97 7.20 15.86
CA PHE A 194 -2.83 8.57 15.38
C PHE A 194 -4.18 9.24 15.24
N LEU A 195 -4.41 10.33 15.99
CA LEU A 195 -5.70 11.01 16.04
C LEU A 195 -5.57 12.50 15.74
N ASN A 196 -6.53 13.03 15.00
CA ASN A 196 -6.91 14.44 15.02
C ASN A 196 -8.17 14.64 15.88
N GLU A 197 -8.62 15.88 16.06
CA GLU A 197 -9.79 16.17 16.90
C GLU A 197 -11.09 15.49 16.40
N ARG A 198 -11.29 15.43 15.08
CA ARG A 198 -12.50 14.82 14.50
C ARG A 198 -12.62 13.34 14.83
N LEU A 199 -11.50 12.62 14.72
CA LEU A 199 -11.42 11.19 15.01
C LEU A 199 -11.42 10.91 16.51
N ALA A 200 -10.71 11.72 17.30
CA ALA A 200 -10.70 11.59 18.76
C ALA A 200 -12.10 11.75 19.35
N LYS A 201 -12.90 12.72 18.86
CA LYS A 201 -14.32 12.85 19.24
C LYS A 201 -15.13 11.60 18.88
N HIS A 202 -14.89 11.03 17.70
CA HIS A 202 -15.56 9.80 17.28
C HIS A 202 -15.20 8.61 18.19
N TYR A 203 -13.95 8.53 18.67
CA TYR A 203 -13.52 7.49 19.61
C TYR A 203 -13.80 7.80 21.08
N GLY A 204 -14.31 9.00 21.40
CA GLY A 204 -14.53 9.41 22.78
C GLY A 204 -13.24 9.66 23.56
N ILE A 205 -12.12 9.95 22.88
CA ILE A 205 -10.82 10.22 23.50
C ILE A 205 -10.69 11.74 23.71
N PRO A 206 -10.63 12.22 24.97
CA PRO A 206 -10.59 13.65 25.27
C PRO A 206 -9.19 14.24 24.99
N HIS A 207 -9.10 15.57 25.10
CA HIS A 207 -7.84 16.33 25.08
C HIS A 207 -7.03 16.31 23.77
N VAL A 208 -7.65 15.94 22.64
CA VAL A 208 -7.07 16.08 21.30
C VAL A 208 -7.77 17.24 20.57
N TYR A 209 -7.00 18.25 20.15
CA TYR A 209 -7.54 19.48 19.56
C TYR A 209 -6.85 19.84 18.24
N GLY A 210 -7.62 20.32 17.27
CA GLY A 210 -7.14 20.71 15.95
C GLY A 210 -7.09 19.59 14.91
N SER A 211 -6.81 19.98 13.66
CA SER A 211 -6.84 19.10 12.49
C SER A 211 -5.61 18.20 12.32
N HIS A 212 -4.50 18.53 12.96
CA HIS A 212 -3.25 17.76 12.85
C HIS A 212 -3.34 16.43 13.60
N PHE A 213 -2.85 15.36 12.97
CA PHE A 213 -2.71 14.06 13.60
C PHE A 213 -1.54 14.04 14.58
N ARG A 214 -1.70 13.29 15.66
CA ARG A 214 -0.63 13.03 16.65
C ARG A 214 -0.78 11.64 17.22
N ARG A 215 0.33 11.05 17.66
CA ARG A 215 0.33 9.80 18.41
C ARG A 215 -0.37 10.01 19.76
N VAL A 216 -1.34 9.17 20.09
CA VAL A 216 -2.17 9.24 21.30
C VAL A 216 -2.24 7.85 21.92
N SER A 217 -2.07 7.76 23.24
CA SER A 217 -2.28 6.53 23.99
C SER A 217 -3.76 6.12 23.98
N LEU A 218 -4.00 4.81 23.85
CA LEU A 218 -5.28 4.14 23.92
C LEU A 218 -5.51 3.51 25.31
N ASP A 219 -4.70 3.88 26.31
CA ASP A 219 -4.89 3.46 27.70
C ASP A 219 -6.29 3.81 28.20
N GLY A 220 -6.90 2.88 28.92
CA GLY A 220 -8.29 3.01 29.38
C GLY A 220 -9.35 2.78 28.28
N THR A 221 -8.94 2.39 27.07
CA THR A 221 -9.84 1.96 26.00
C THR A 221 -9.63 0.48 25.65
N GLU A 222 -10.63 -0.12 25.02
CA GLU A 222 -10.56 -1.49 24.47
C GLU A 222 -9.91 -1.56 23.08
N ARG A 223 -9.53 -0.41 22.49
CA ARG A 223 -8.97 -0.35 21.13
C ARG A 223 -7.50 -0.74 21.14
N ARG A 224 -7.08 -1.63 20.24
CA ARG A 224 -5.68 -2.02 20.03
C ARG A 224 -5.40 -2.31 18.57
N GLY A 225 -4.23 -1.89 18.09
CA GLY A 225 -3.74 -2.15 16.73
C GLY A 225 -4.75 -1.86 15.61
N LEU A 226 -4.56 -2.51 14.47
CA LEU A 226 -5.40 -2.38 13.26
C LEU A 226 -6.85 -2.78 13.52
N LEU A 227 -7.09 -3.84 14.30
CA LEU A 227 -8.43 -4.36 14.55
C LEU A 227 -9.29 -3.41 15.41
N GLY A 228 -8.64 -2.50 16.14
CA GLY A 228 -9.28 -1.43 16.90
C GLY A 228 -9.55 -0.16 16.09
N GLN A 229 -9.08 -0.04 14.85
CA GLN A 229 -9.24 1.18 14.04
C GLN A 229 -10.60 1.22 13.32
N GLY A 230 -11.21 2.40 13.32
CA GLY A 230 -12.51 2.66 12.72
C GLY A 230 -12.54 2.39 11.22
N GLY A 231 -11.46 2.65 10.49
CA GLY A 231 -11.35 2.33 9.06
C GLY A 231 -11.55 0.84 8.78
N ILE A 232 -10.82 -0.02 9.50
CA ILE A 232 -10.93 -1.48 9.39
C ILE A 232 -12.32 -1.97 9.85
N LEU A 233 -12.85 -1.38 10.92
CA LEU A 233 -14.19 -1.71 11.41
C LEU A 233 -15.29 -1.34 10.42
N THR A 234 -15.16 -0.20 9.73
CA THR A 234 -16.08 0.24 8.67
C THR A 234 -15.95 -0.62 7.42
N LEU A 235 -14.72 -0.93 7.00
CA LEU A 235 -14.44 -1.81 5.86
C LEU A 235 -15.14 -3.17 6.00
N THR A 236 -15.12 -3.70 7.23
CA THR A 236 -15.65 -5.02 7.60
C THR A 236 -17.10 -4.98 8.10
N SER A 237 -17.88 -4.00 7.67
CA SER A 237 -19.29 -3.81 8.06
C SER A 237 -20.22 -3.64 6.85
N TYR A 238 -21.53 -3.75 7.09
CA TYR A 238 -22.56 -3.35 6.14
C TYR A 238 -22.93 -1.88 6.33
N ALA A 239 -23.64 -1.31 5.36
CA ALA A 239 -24.11 0.09 5.42
C ALA A 239 -24.97 0.40 6.66
N THR A 240 -25.75 -0.57 7.13
CA THR A 240 -26.72 -0.37 8.22
C THR A 240 -26.27 -0.97 9.57
N ARG A 241 -25.21 -1.78 9.59
CA ARG A 241 -24.79 -2.52 10.80
C ARG A 241 -23.37 -3.06 10.72
N THR A 242 -22.78 -3.31 11.89
CA THR A 242 -21.49 -4.02 12.00
C THR A 242 -21.60 -5.50 11.61
N SER A 243 -20.53 -6.13 11.14
CA SER A 243 -20.53 -7.55 10.80
C SER A 243 -19.34 -8.32 11.39
N PRO A 244 -19.53 -9.15 12.44
CA PRO A 244 -18.48 -10.05 12.93
C PRO A 244 -18.00 -11.04 11.88
N VAL A 245 -18.87 -11.36 10.93
CA VAL A 245 -18.63 -12.37 9.89
C VAL A 245 -17.73 -11.82 8.79
N LEU A 246 -18.04 -10.64 8.25
CA LEU A 246 -17.15 -9.96 7.30
C LEU A 246 -15.80 -9.65 7.95
N ARG A 247 -15.78 -9.33 9.25
CA ARG A 247 -14.53 -9.12 10.00
C ARG A 247 -13.71 -10.39 10.13
N GLY A 248 -14.33 -11.52 10.48
CA GLY A 248 -13.66 -12.82 10.54
C GLY A 248 -13.11 -13.25 9.18
N LYS A 249 -13.90 -13.08 8.11
CA LYS A 249 -13.45 -13.31 6.73
C LYS A 249 -12.23 -12.46 6.40
N TRP A 250 -12.28 -11.15 6.66
CA TRP A 250 -11.16 -10.25 6.39
C TRP A 250 -9.89 -10.65 7.15
N ILE A 251 -9.99 -11.10 8.41
CA ILE A 251 -8.84 -11.61 9.19
C ILE A 251 -8.25 -12.86 8.52
N LEU A 252 -9.11 -13.83 8.18
CA LEU A 252 -8.68 -15.08 7.55
C LEU A 252 -8.00 -14.84 6.20
N GLU A 253 -8.54 -13.92 5.41
CA GLU A 253 -8.02 -13.56 4.09
C GLU A 253 -6.72 -12.74 4.17
N ASN A 254 -6.74 -11.62 4.90
CA ASN A 254 -5.68 -10.62 4.85
C ASN A 254 -4.54 -10.87 5.84
N LEU A 255 -4.80 -11.56 6.95
CA LEU A 255 -3.79 -11.80 7.98
C LEU A 255 -3.31 -13.25 8.00
N LEU A 256 -4.19 -14.22 7.72
CA LEU A 256 -3.87 -15.65 7.84
C LEU A 256 -3.69 -16.36 6.48
N SER A 257 -3.93 -15.68 5.36
CA SER A 257 -3.87 -16.26 4.00
C SER A 257 -4.67 -17.56 3.85
N SER A 258 -5.83 -17.63 4.52
CA SER A 258 -6.71 -18.79 4.57
C SER A 258 -8.17 -18.40 4.33
N PRO A 259 -8.52 -17.92 3.11
CA PRO A 259 -9.87 -17.48 2.78
C PRO A 259 -10.92 -18.55 3.13
N PRO A 260 -12.04 -18.19 3.79
CA PRO A 260 -13.12 -19.14 4.02
C PRO A 260 -13.79 -19.51 2.69
N PRO A 261 -14.31 -20.75 2.54
CA PRO A 261 -15.09 -21.11 1.36
C PRO A 261 -16.38 -20.27 1.29
N PRO A 262 -16.98 -20.14 0.10
CA PRO A 262 -18.23 -19.43 -0.05
C PRO A 262 -19.33 -20.03 0.83
N PRO A 263 -20.27 -19.21 1.32
CA PRO A 263 -21.39 -19.69 2.11
C PRO A 263 -22.24 -20.68 1.29
N PRO A 264 -22.84 -21.71 1.94
CA PRO A 264 -23.87 -22.54 1.31
C PRO A 264 -24.99 -21.70 0.64
N PRO A 265 -25.64 -22.22 -0.42
CA PRO A 265 -26.85 -21.61 -0.96
C PRO A 265 -27.99 -21.61 0.08
N ASP A 266 -28.92 -20.67 -0.07
CA ASP A 266 -30.18 -20.57 0.69
C ASP A 266 -30.03 -20.37 2.21
N ILE A 267 -28.98 -19.68 2.66
CA ILE A 267 -28.85 -19.27 4.06
C ILE A 267 -29.86 -18.13 4.33
N PRO A 268 -30.73 -18.26 5.35
CA PRO A 268 -31.67 -17.21 5.69
C PRO A 268 -30.94 -15.94 6.16
N SER A 269 -31.57 -14.78 6.01
CA SER A 269 -30.99 -13.54 6.52
C SER A 269 -30.82 -13.57 8.04
N LEU A 270 -29.89 -12.77 8.54
CA LEU A 270 -29.71 -12.57 9.97
C LEU A 270 -30.95 -11.88 10.56
N ALA A 271 -31.58 -12.50 11.56
CA ALA A 271 -32.69 -11.89 12.28
C ALA A 271 -32.21 -10.65 13.07
N GLU A 272 -32.85 -9.51 12.82
CA GLU A 272 -32.50 -8.24 13.46
C GLU A 272 -33.33 -7.95 14.72
N THR A 273 -34.41 -8.70 14.92
CA THR A 273 -35.33 -8.55 16.05
C THR A 273 -35.66 -9.88 16.74
N THR A 274 -36.12 -9.80 17.98
CA THR A 274 -36.75 -10.92 18.70
C THR A 274 -38.10 -11.26 18.04
N ASP A 275 -38.67 -12.40 18.42
CA ASP A 275 -40.01 -12.79 17.96
C ASP A 275 -41.11 -11.85 18.49
N GLU A 276 -40.76 -11.04 19.50
CA GLU A 276 -41.57 -9.99 20.13
C GLU A 276 -41.31 -8.58 19.54
N GLY A 277 -40.39 -8.47 18.57
CA GLY A 277 -40.12 -7.23 17.83
C GLY A 277 -39.04 -6.33 18.43
N GLU A 278 -38.35 -6.74 19.48
CA GLU A 278 -37.25 -5.96 20.09
C GLU A 278 -35.95 -6.11 19.28
N ALA A 279 -35.19 -5.02 19.14
CA ALA A 279 -33.91 -5.05 18.42
C ALA A 279 -32.88 -5.95 19.12
N LEU A 280 -32.33 -6.93 18.41
CA LEU A 280 -31.29 -7.80 18.93
C LEU A 280 -29.93 -7.11 18.86
N SER A 281 -29.08 -7.31 19.87
CA SER A 281 -27.66 -7.05 19.70
C SER A 281 -27.09 -7.96 18.61
N MET A 282 -26.07 -7.50 17.88
CA MET A 282 -25.42 -8.33 16.85
C MET A 282 -24.90 -9.67 17.40
N ARG A 283 -24.46 -9.70 18.67
CA ARG A 283 -24.05 -10.94 19.34
C ARG A 283 -25.24 -11.90 19.47
N ALA A 284 -26.36 -11.43 20.02
CA ALA A 284 -27.55 -12.24 20.21
C ALA A 284 -28.15 -12.72 18.88
N ALA A 285 -28.17 -11.86 17.85
CA ALA A 285 -28.59 -12.21 16.51
C ALA A 285 -27.73 -13.34 15.92
N MET A 286 -26.39 -13.25 16.05
CA MET A 286 -25.47 -14.30 15.59
C MET A 286 -25.62 -15.60 16.37
N GLU A 287 -25.83 -15.55 17.69
CA GLU A 287 -26.08 -16.75 18.50
C GLU A 287 -27.36 -17.48 18.06
N LYS A 288 -28.45 -16.73 17.81
CA LYS A 288 -29.69 -17.28 17.24
C LYS A 288 -29.44 -17.87 15.85
N HIS A 289 -28.71 -17.17 14.99
CA HIS A 289 -28.42 -17.61 13.62
C HIS A 289 -27.57 -18.89 13.56
N ARG A 290 -26.61 -19.04 14.47
CA ARG A 290 -25.78 -20.27 14.60
C ARG A 290 -26.57 -21.50 15.02
N SER A 291 -27.77 -21.34 15.58
CA SER A 291 -28.63 -22.47 15.93
C SER A 291 -29.36 -23.09 14.73
N ILE A 292 -29.37 -22.40 13.57
CA ILE A 292 -29.99 -22.89 12.33
C ILE A 292 -29.19 -24.08 11.79
N ARG A 293 -29.90 -25.16 11.42
CA ARG A 293 -29.30 -26.45 11.06
C ARG A 293 -28.18 -26.35 10.01
N VAL A 294 -28.36 -25.55 8.95
CA VAL A 294 -27.37 -25.36 7.87
C VAL A 294 -26.11 -24.66 8.39
N CYS A 295 -26.25 -23.66 9.27
CA CYS A 295 -25.11 -22.99 9.87
C CYS A 295 -24.41 -23.84 10.93
N LYS A 296 -25.15 -24.65 11.68
CA LYS A 296 -24.58 -25.59 12.66
C LYS A 296 -23.65 -26.62 12.01
N LEU A 297 -24.01 -27.11 10.82
CA LEU A 297 -23.20 -28.07 10.04
C LEU A 297 -21.93 -27.44 9.45
N SER A 298 -21.94 -26.13 9.18
CA SER A 298 -20.76 -25.43 8.70
C SER A 298 -19.63 -25.44 9.75
N PHE A 299 -19.96 -25.34 11.04
CA PHE A 299 -18.96 -25.37 12.12
C PHE A 299 -18.48 -26.77 12.52
N SER A 300 -19.13 -27.86 12.09
CA SER A 300 -18.70 -29.23 12.41
C SER A 300 -17.66 -29.81 11.45
N ASP A 301 -17.55 -29.28 10.23
CA ASP A 301 -16.63 -29.76 9.18
C ASP A 301 -15.25 -29.07 9.19
N GLY A 302 -14.97 -28.22 10.19
CA GLY A 302 -13.68 -27.52 10.36
C GLY A 302 -13.84 -26.03 10.68
N PRO A 303 -12.79 -25.37 11.21
CA PRO A 303 -12.86 -24.00 11.72
C PRO A 303 -13.00 -22.91 10.65
N THR A 304 -13.01 -23.26 9.36
CA THR A 304 -12.91 -22.30 8.24
C THR A 304 -14.23 -22.01 7.52
N ARG A 305 -15.33 -22.73 7.77
CA ARG A 305 -16.62 -22.41 7.13
C ARG A 305 -17.35 -21.31 7.87
N VAL A 306 -17.78 -20.30 7.13
CA VAL A 306 -18.44 -19.09 7.64
C VAL A 306 -19.91 -19.10 7.19
N CYS A 307 -20.81 -18.76 8.11
CA CYS A 307 -22.25 -18.71 7.87
C CYS A 307 -22.76 -17.31 8.24
N ALA A 308 -22.92 -16.45 7.22
CA ALA A 308 -23.76 -15.24 7.11
C ALA A 308 -23.14 -14.21 6.15
#